data_AF-A0A535J179-F1
#
_entry.id   AF-A0A535J179-F1
#
_cell.length_a   1.000
_cell.length_b   1.000
_cell.length_c   1.000
_cell.angle_alpha   90.00
_cell.angle_beta   90.00
_cell.angle_gamma   90.00
#
_symmetry.space_group_name_H-M   'P 1'
#
loop_
_entity.id
_entity.type
_entity.pdbx_description
1 polymer ?
#
loop_
_entity_poly.entity_id
_entity_poly.type
_entity_poly.pdbx_seq_one_letter_code
_entity_poly.pdbx_strand_id
1 'polypeptide(L)'
;LNALQPGDVVTFQAPNTAVITHRITRVEQVAGLTYLETKGDANASPDPDLVPLSWVIGRVVFSVPLVGYLLALPSSPLGIVAMASLVLCLLVAHAFLLSVRAGSPRRPLAPGAG
;
A
#
# COMPACT_ATOMS: atom_id res chain seq x y z
N LEU A 1 21.43 0.36 8.20
CA LEU A 1 20.59 -0.82 7.89
C LEU A 1 21.01 -1.92 8.86
N ASN A 2 20.09 -2.56 9.59
CA ASN A 2 20.43 -3.83 10.26
C ASN A 2 21.00 -4.80 9.22
N ALA A 3 21.83 -5.77 9.63
CA ALA A 3 22.36 -6.77 8.71
C ALA A 3 21.21 -7.40 7.91
N LEU A 4 21.25 -7.26 6.58
CA LEU A 4 20.29 -7.91 5.70
C LEU A 4 20.52 -9.41 5.76
N GLN A 5 19.44 -10.18 5.69
CA GLN A 5 19.47 -11.63 5.85
C GLN A 5 18.44 -12.29 4.93
N PRO A 6 18.58 -13.61 4.66
CA PRO A 6 17.57 -14.36 3.94
C PRO A 6 16.16 -14.15 4.53
N GLY A 7 15.18 -13.94 3.67
CA GLY A 7 13.79 -13.65 4.02
C GLY A 7 13.43 -12.16 4.00
N ASP A 8 14.40 -11.25 4.14
CA ASP A 8 14.17 -9.81 3.98
C ASP A 8 13.74 -9.50 2.54
N VAL A 9 12.82 -8.54 2.37
CA VAL A 9 12.42 -8.03 1.06
C VAL A 9 13.07 -6.68 0.85
N VAL A 10 13.79 -6.53 -0.26
CA VAL A 10 14.58 -5.34 -0.56
C VAL A 10 14.21 -4.76 -1.91
N THR A 11 14.31 -3.44 -1.99
CA THR A 11 14.21 -2.69 -3.24
C THR A 11 15.60 -2.23 -3.64
N PHE A 12 15.99 -2.50 -4.88
CA PHE A 12 17.30 -2.13 -5.43
C PHE A 12 17.16 -1.57 -6.84
N GLN A 13 18.16 -0.82 -7.27
CA GLN A 13 18.24 -0.30 -8.64
C GLN A 13 19.16 -1.18 -9.48
N ALA A 14 18.62 -1.79 -10.53
CA ALA A 14 19.39 -2.56 -11.50
C ALA A 14 20.19 -1.64 -12.47
N PRO A 15 21.19 -2.16 -13.20
CA PRO A 15 22.04 -1.38 -14.10
C PRO A 15 21.26 -0.67 -15.21
N ASN A 16 20.15 -1.28 -15.64
CA ASN A 16 19.23 -0.71 -16.62
C ASN A 16 18.27 0.33 -16.02
N THR A 17 18.57 0.84 -14.83
CA THR A 17 17.79 1.81 -14.04
C THR A 17 16.45 1.29 -13.48
N ALA A 18 16.10 0.03 -13.76
CA ALA A 18 14.87 -0.56 -13.24
C ALA A 18 14.93 -0.65 -11.70
N VAL A 19 13.83 -0.26 -11.05
CA VAL A 19 13.64 -0.42 -9.61
C VAL A 19 12.92 -1.74 -9.37
N ILE A 20 13.61 -2.67 -8.72
CA ILE A 20 13.15 -4.04 -8.53
C ILE A 20 12.98 -4.29 -7.03
N THR A 21 11.92 -4.99 -6.64
CA THR A 21 11.67 -5.37 -5.25
C THR A 21 11.51 -6.87 -5.14
N HIS A 22 12.48 -7.55 -4.54
CA HIS A 22 12.52 -9.02 -4.42
C HIS A 22 12.95 -9.46 -3.02
N ARG A 23 12.76 -10.75 -2.73
CA ARG A 23 13.15 -11.36 -1.45
C ARG A 23 14.57 -11.89 -1.54
N ILE A 24 15.36 -11.67 -0.50
CA ILE A 24 16.70 -12.23 -0.36
C ILE A 24 16.55 -13.73 -0.07
N THR A 25 17.14 -14.57 -0.92
CA THR A 25 17.25 -16.02 -0.70
C THR A 25 18.58 -16.38 -0.06
N ARG A 26 19.65 -15.63 -0.37
CA ARG A 26 20.99 -15.85 0.17
C ARG A 26 21.78 -14.54 0.26
N VAL A 27 22.68 -14.46 1.24
CA VAL A 27 23.67 -13.38 1.37
C VAL A 27 25.06 -13.98 1.18
N GLU A 28 25.85 -13.39 0.28
CA GLU A 28 27.17 -13.88 -0.10
C GLU A 28 28.23 -12.81 0.09
N GLN A 29 29.45 -13.24 0.41
CA GLN A 29 30.63 -12.37 0.44
C GLN A 29 31.56 -12.78 -0.68
N VAL A 30 31.82 -11.86 -1.61
CA VAL A 30 32.71 -12.06 -2.76
C VAL A 30 33.76 -10.97 -2.74
N ALA A 31 35.03 -11.35 -2.64
CA ALA A 31 36.16 -10.40 -2.57
C ALA A 31 36.00 -9.29 -1.51
N GLY A 32 35.40 -9.62 -0.36
CA GLY A 32 35.15 -8.67 0.73
C GLY A 32 33.96 -7.73 0.53
N LEU A 33 33.20 -7.91 -0.55
CA LEU A 33 31.96 -7.19 -0.85
C LEU A 33 30.75 -8.08 -0.65
N THR A 34 29.68 -7.49 -0.14
CA THR A 34 28.42 -8.20 0.11
C THR A 34 27.52 -8.17 -1.10
N TYR A 35 27.08 -9.36 -1.50
CA TYR A 35 26.14 -9.59 -2.59
C TYR A 35 24.90 -10.31 -2.07
N LEU A 36 23.77 -10.07 -2.72
CA LEU A 36 22.48 -10.64 -2.38
C LEU A 36 22.01 -11.49 -3.55
N GLU A 37 21.70 -12.75 -3.29
CA GLU A 37 20.87 -13.53 -4.21
C GLU A 37 19.42 -13.16 -3.91
N THR A 38 18.71 -12.69 -4.94
CA THR A 38 17.31 -12.30 -4.82
C THR A 38 16.41 -13.18 -5.66
N LYS A 39 15.13 -13.22 -5.29
CA LYS A 39 14.10 -13.94 -6.02
C LYS A 39 12.78 -13.21 -5.87
N GLY A 40 12.09 -12.99 -6.99
CA GLY A 40 10.69 -12.58 -6.97
C GLY A 40 9.81 -13.67 -6.35
N ASP A 41 8.89 -13.29 -5.46
CA ASP A 41 8.04 -14.26 -4.75
C ASP A 41 7.20 -15.15 -5.69
N ALA A 42 6.89 -14.67 -6.90
CA ALA A 42 6.19 -15.41 -7.94
C ALA A 42 7.09 -16.25 -8.87
N ASN A 43 8.42 -16.09 -8.80
CA ASN A 43 9.35 -16.77 -9.69
C ASN A 43 9.61 -18.21 -9.22
N ALA A 44 9.94 -19.12 -10.15
CA ALA A 44 10.29 -20.50 -9.81
C ALA A 44 11.75 -20.60 -9.30
N SER A 45 12.67 -19.90 -9.95
CA SER A 45 14.11 -19.87 -9.64
C SER A 45 14.54 -18.51 -9.09
N PRO A 46 15.70 -18.43 -8.41
CA PRO A 46 16.37 -17.17 -8.11
C PRO A 46 16.69 -16.36 -9.37
N ASP A 47 16.93 -15.06 -9.18
CA ASP A 47 17.40 -14.18 -10.23
C ASP A 47 18.84 -14.59 -10.63
N PRO A 48 19.22 -14.48 -11.92
CA PRO A 48 20.52 -14.94 -12.38
C PRO A 48 21.69 -14.06 -11.90
N ASP A 49 21.41 -12.78 -11.62
CA ASP A 49 22.42 -11.80 -11.24
C ASP A 49 22.44 -11.58 -9.73
N LEU A 50 23.63 -11.58 -9.14
CA LEU A 50 23.82 -11.17 -7.76
C LEU A 50 23.74 -9.66 -7.62
N VAL A 51 22.98 -9.20 -6.63
CA VAL A 51 22.77 -7.76 -6.37
C VAL A 51 23.82 -7.27 -5.36
N PRO A 52 24.69 -6.31 -5.72
CA PRO A 52 25.59 -5.68 -4.77
C PRO A 52 24.81 -4.94 -3.68
N LEU A 53 25.26 -5.02 -2.42
CA LEU A 53 24.62 -4.28 -1.32
C LEU A 53 24.51 -2.77 -1.59
N SER A 54 25.46 -2.21 -2.34
CA SER A 54 25.47 -0.79 -2.72
C SER A 54 24.32 -0.37 -3.65
N TRP A 55 23.63 -1.31 -4.28
CA TRP A 55 22.47 -1.03 -5.14
C TRP A 55 21.15 -1.02 -4.38
N VAL A 56 21.15 -1.44 -3.13
CA VAL A 56 19.95 -1.49 -2.29
C VAL A 56 19.52 -0.07 -1.92
N ILE A 57 18.31 0.29 -2.34
CA ILE A 57 17.65 1.56 -1.99
C ILE A 57 17.08 1.46 -0.57
N GLY A 58 16.47 0.32 -0.24
CA GLY A 58 15.84 0.13 1.06
C GLY A 58 15.30 -1.28 1.28
N ARG A 59 14.88 -1.54 2.53
CA ARG A 59 14.23 -2.79 2.95
C ARG A 59 12.77 -2.51 3.28
N VAL A 60 11.88 -3.41 2.86
CA VAL A 60 10.47 -3.38 3.23
C VAL A 60 10.33 -3.71 4.72
N VAL A 61 9.70 -2.82 5.48
CA VAL A 61 9.44 -3.02 6.92
C VAL A 61 7.97 -3.20 7.25
N PHE A 62 7.09 -2.84 6.33
CA PHE A 62 5.64 -2.91 6.47
C PHE A 62 4.99 -3.05 5.10
N SER A 63 3.90 -3.79 5.01
CA SER A 63 3.08 -3.92 3.81
C SER A 63 1.59 -3.88 4.16
N VAL A 64 0.80 -3.26 3.29
CA VAL A 64 -0.66 -3.28 3.39
C VAL A 64 -1.19 -4.25 2.34
N PRO A 65 -1.59 -5.48 2.72
CA PRO A 65 -2.09 -6.44 1.76
C PRO A 65 -3.36 -5.90 1.09
N LEU A 66 -3.58 -6.29 -0.16
CA LEU A 66 -4.77 -5.97 -0.97
C LEU A 66 -4.97 -4.49 -1.36
N VAL A 67 -4.18 -3.54 -0.84
CA VAL A 67 -4.32 -2.11 -1.20
C VAL A 67 -4.19 -1.86 -2.70
N GLY A 68 -3.40 -2.69 -3.39
CA GLY A 68 -3.24 -2.64 -4.84
C GLY A 68 -4.56 -2.80 -5.61
N TYR A 69 -5.53 -3.57 -5.09
CA TYR A 69 -6.83 -3.71 -5.75
C TYR A 69 -7.64 -2.41 -5.72
N LEU A 70 -7.56 -1.64 -4.62
CA LEU A 70 -8.21 -0.33 -4.53
C LEU A 70 -7.56 0.66 -5.50
N LEU A 71 -6.22 0.65 -5.58
CA LEU A 71 -5.46 1.49 -6.49
C LEU A 71 -5.65 1.11 -7.97
N ALA A 72 -6.05 -0.14 -8.25
CA ALA A 72 -6.34 -0.63 -9.60
C ALA A 72 -7.78 -0.39 -10.07
N LEU A 73 -8.72 0.00 -9.19
CA LEU A 73 -10.09 0.36 -9.57
C LEU A 73 -10.18 1.36 -10.73
N PRO A 74 -9.43 2.48 -10.74
CA PRO A 74 -9.49 3.45 -11.84
C PRO A 74 -8.92 2.93 -13.17
N SER A 75 -8.30 1.75 -13.20
CA SER A 75 -7.76 1.15 -14.43
C SER A 75 -8.85 0.57 -15.35
N SER A 76 -10.13 0.61 -14.97
CA SER A 76 -11.25 0.15 -15.80
C SER A 76 -12.46 1.09 -15.72
N PRO A 77 -13.26 1.23 -16.80
CA PRO A 77 -14.48 2.03 -16.77
C PRO A 77 -15.46 1.61 -15.66
N LEU A 78 -15.63 0.29 -15.48
CA LEU A 78 -16.50 -0.25 -14.44
C LEU A 78 -15.99 0.10 -13.03
N GLY A 79 -14.69 0.01 -12.79
CA GLY A 79 -14.08 0.37 -11.51
C GLY A 79 -14.18 1.87 -11.21
N ILE A 80 -14.06 2.73 -12.23
CA ILE A 80 -14.32 4.18 -12.10
C ILE A 80 -15.79 4.41 -11.71
N VAL A 81 -16.75 3.80 -12.40
CA VAL A 81 -18.18 3.94 -12.09
C VAL A 81 -18.50 3.44 -10.68
N ALA A 82 -17.95 2.30 -10.27
CA ALA A 82 -18.13 1.75 -8.93
C ALA A 82 -17.58 2.72 -7.86
N MET A 83 -16.38 3.26 -8.07
CA MET A 83 -15.75 4.23 -7.17
C MET A 83 -16.56 5.53 -7.08
N ALA A 84 -16.99 6.08 -8.22
CA ALA A 84 -17.81 7.29 -8.28
C ALA A 84 -19.18 7.07 -7.59
N SER A 85 -19.80 5.92 -7.83
CA SER A 85 -21.07 5.56 -7.20
C SER A 85 -20.94 5.44 -5.68
N LEU A 86 -19.85 4.80 -5.20
CA LEU A 86 -19.55 4.72 -3.77
C LEU A 86 -19.42 6.11 -3.13
N VAL A 87 -18.62 7.00 -3.75
CA VAL A 87 -18.45 8.38 -3.26
C VAL A 87 -19.80 9.11 -3.22
N LEU A 88 -20.59 9.02 -4.30
CA LEU A 88 -21.91 9.64 -4.36
C LEU A 88 -22.86 9.11 -3.27
N CYS A 89 -22.90 7.80 -3.06
CA CYS A 89 -23.70 7.18 -2.01
C CYS A 89 -23.31 7.68 -0.62
N LEU A 90 -22.00 7.81 -0.33
CA LEU A 90 -21.51 8.32 0.95
C LEU A 90 -21.91 9.78 1.17
N LEU A 91 -21.83 10.63 0.13
CA LEU A 91 -22.26 12.02 0.21
C LEU A 91 -23.76 12.16 0.45
N VAL A 92 -24.58 11.38 -0.26
CA VAL A 92 -26.04 11.37 -0.08
C VAL A 92 -26.41 10.87 1.32
N ALA A 93 -25.81 9.77 1.77
CA ALA A 93 -26.03 9.25 3.12
C ALA A 93 -25.63 10.28 4.19
N HIS A 94 -24.49 10.95 4.01
CA HIS A 94 -24.06 12.01 4.93
C HIS A 94 -25.04 13.17 4.98
N ALA A 95 -25.48 13.69 3.82
CA ALA A 95 -26.45 14.77 3.74
C ALA A 95 -27.79 14.39 4.40
N PHE A 96 -28.25 13.15 4.19
CA PHE A 96 -29.45 12.62 4.84
C PHE A 96 -29.30 12.53 6.37
N LEU A 97 -28.16 12.06 6.87
CA LEU A 97 -27.90 12.00 8.31
C LEU A 97 -27.89 13.40 8.95
N LEU A 98 -27.38 14.41 8.25
CA LEU A 98 -27.41 15.80 8.73
C LEU A 98 -28.84 16.35 8.77
N SER A 99 -29.68 16.06 7.77
CA SER A 99 -31.07 16.53 7.76
C SER A 99 -31.90 15.92 8.89
N VAL A 100 -31.70 14.64 9.21
CA VAL A 100 -32.34 13.98 10.36
C VAL A 100 -31.90 14.60 11.69
N ARG A 101 -30.61 14.91 11.86
CA ARG A 101 -30.09 15.56 13.08
C ARG A 101 -30.64 16.97 13.28
N ALA A 102 -30.81 17.74 12.20
CA ALA A 102 -31.38 19.08 12.25
C ALA A 102 -32.88 19.09 12.62
N GLY A 103 -33.59 17.97 12.40
CA GLY A 103 -35.01 17.80 12.70
C GLY A 103 -35.37 17.52 14.16
N SER A 104 -34.41 17.50 15.10
CA SER A 104 -34.72 17.31 16.53
C SER A 104 -35.60 18.47 17.04
N PRO A 105 -36.84 18.21 17.49
CA PRO A 105 -37.76 19.27 17.89
C PRO A 105 -37.18 20.06 19.07
N ARG A 106 -37.12 21.39 18.92
CA ARG A 106 -36.81 22.28 20.04
C ARG A 106 -37.89 22.08 21.09
N ARG A 107 -37.52 21.62 22.29
CA ARG A 107 -38.41 21.51 23.44
C ARG A 107 -39.11 22.88 23.62
N PRO A 108 -40.44 22.98 23.55
CA PRO A 108 -41.11 24.26 23.74
C PRO A 108 -40.75 24.78 25.12
N LEU A 109 -40.24 26.01 25.19
CA LEU A 109 -40.12 26.72 26.46
C LEU A 109 -41.53 26.83 27.02
N ALA A 110 -41.75 26.24 28.20
CA ALA A 110 -43.04 26.30 28.87
C ALA A 110 -43.45 27.78 29.03
N PRO A 111 -44.72 28.15 28.78
CA PRO A 111 -45.18 29.50 29.04
C PRO A 111 -44.95 29.80 30.52
N GLY A 112 -44.32 30.93 30.81
CA GLY A 112 -44.09 31.38 32.18
C GLY A 112 -45.38 31.35 32.98
N ALA A 113 -45.32 30.70 34.14
CA ALA A 113 -46.33 30.80 35.17
C ALA A 113 -46.39 32.27 35.62
N GLY A 114 -47.49 32.93 35.29
CA GLY A 114 -47.93 34.17 35.93
C GLY A 114 -48.76 33.85 37.16
#